data_AF-A0A438F168-F1
#
_entry.id   AF-A0A438F168-F1
#
_cell.length_a   1.000
_cell.length_b   1.000
_cell.length_c   1.000
_cell.angle_alpha   90.00
_cell.angle_beta   90.00
_cell.angle_gamma   90.00
#
_symmetry.space_group_name_H-M   'P 1'
#
loop_
_entity.id
_entity.type
_entity.pdbx_description
1 polymer ?
#
loop_
_entity_poly.entity_id
_entity_poly.type
_entity_poly.pdbx_seq_one_letter_code
_entity_poly.pdbx_strand_id
1 'polypeptide(L)'
;MEDVKLLGAWPSSFSYRVIWVLKLKGVKYEYVEENLFNKSDLLLRYNPIYKKIPDPYERAVARFWTKFEEHISPTFFSFFQSVGEEQERAVKEAKELLRIIEEQGLGEKKFFGGEEIGLADIAFGWIAGWLRTMEEAVGVS
;
A
#
# COMPACT_ATOMS: atom_id res chain seq x y z
N MET A 1 22.26 -25.45 4.93
CA MET A 1 22.10 -24.08 5.57
C MET A 1 21.94 -23.01 4.48
N GLU A 2 20.69 -22.67 4.20
CA GLU A 2 20.27 -21.74 3.13
C GLU A 2 21.06 -20.42 3.21
N ASP A 3 21.97 -20.25 2.26
CA ASP A 3 22.81 -19.05 2.06
C ASP A 3 21.93 -17.79 1.96
N VAL A 4 21.75 -16.98 3.13
CA VAL A 4 20.96 -15.74 3.15
C VAL A 4 21.76 -14.63 2.45
N LYS A 5 21.08 -14.16 1.30
CA LYS A 5 21.68 -13.01 0.59
C LYS A 5 20.83 -11.75 0.84
N LEU A 6 21.63 -10.71 1.25
CA LEU A 6 20.93 -9.43 1.44
C LEU A 6 21.31 -8.47 0.32
N LEU A 7 20.27 -8.29 -0.51
CA LEU A 7 20.49 -7.30 -1.60
C LEU A 7 20.17 -5.89 -1.08
N GLY A 8 21.27 -5.05 -0.97
CA GLY A 8 21.00 -3.71 -0.41
C GLY A 8 21.93 -2.66 -1.05
N ALA A 9 21.65 -1.38 -0.78
CA ALA A 9 22.52 -0.27 -1.23
C ALA A 9 23.08 0.48 -0.01
N TRP A 10 24.38 0.88 -0.10
CA TRP A 10 25.10 1.36 1.11
C TRP A 10 24.52 2.70 1.57
N PRO A 11 23.87 3.46 0.69
CA PRO A 11 23.31 4.68 1.31
C PRO A 11 21.93 4.41 1.92
N SER A 12 21.42 3.22 1.90
CA SER A 12 20.01 3.01 2.26
C SER A 12 19.90 2.67 3.74
N SER A 13 19.22 3.48 4.45
CA SER A 13 18.97 3.23 5.88
C SER A 13 18.14 1.96 6.10
N PHE A 14 17.48 1.48 5.25
CA PHE A 14 16.68 0.24 5.35
C PHE A 14 17.57 -1.00 5.26
N SER A 15 18.64 -0.89 4.33
CA SER A 15 19.61 -2.01 4.27
C SER A 15 20.31 -2.20 5.63
N TYR A 16 20.42 -1.12 6.29
CA TYR A 16 21.15 -1.23 7.57
C TYR A 16 20.24 -1.79 8.67
N ARG A 17 18.97 -1.51 8.58
CA ARG A 17 18.03 -2.12 9.56
C ARG A 17 18.05 -3.65 9.47
N VAL A 18 18.10 -4.16 8.22
CA VAL A 18 18.08 -5.62 8.02
C VAL A 18 19.46 -6.20 8.43
N ILE A 19 20.50 -5.35 8.16
CA ILE A 19 21.84 -5.82 8.57
C ILE A 19 21.89 -5.94 10.09
N TRP A 20 21.32 -4.98 10.77
CA TRP A 20 21.40 -5.02 12.25
C TRP A 20 20.60 -6.21 12.80
N VAL A 21 19.50 -6.42 12.26
CA VAL A 21 18.67 -7.55 12.77
C VAL A 21 19.38 -8.88 12.50
N LEU A 22 20.04 -8.96 11.29
CA LEU A 22 20.73 -10.23 10.97
C LEU A 22 21.95 -10.43 11.88
N LYS A 23 22.52 -9.32 12.18
CA LYS A 23 23.66 -9.43 13.10
C LYS A 23 23.18 -9.78 14.52
N LEU A 24 22.10 -9.19 14.96
CA LEU A 24 21.53 -9.48 16.30
C LEU A 24 21.09 -10.93 16.42
N LYS A 25 20.65 -11.50 15.35
CA LYS A 25 20.09 -12.87 15.41
C LYS A 25 21.16 -13.89 15.04
N GLY A 26 22.39 -13.44 14.81
CA GLY A 26 23.54 -14.33 14.53
C GLY A 26 23.37 -15.11 13.22
N VAL A 27 22.59 -14.55 12.29
CA VAL A 27 22.40 -15.24 11.00
C VAL A 27 23.50 -14.78 10.03
N LYS A 28 24.19 -15.77 9.52
CA LYS A 28 25.22 -15.42 8.52
C LYS A 28 24.59 -15.01 7.18
N TYR A 29 25.12 -13.89 6.68
CA TYR A 29 24.52 -13.45 5.40
C TYR A 29 25.61 -12.91 4.48
N GLU A 30 25.24 -12.96 3.12
CA GLU A 30 26.10 -12.32 2.12
C GLU A 30 25.44 -11.03 1.63
N TYR A 31 26.25 -9.92 1.86
CA TYR A 31 25.68 -8.63 1.41
C TYR A 31 26.04 -8.39 -0.06
N VAL A 32 25.00 -8.26 -0.82
CA VAL A 32 25.22 -8.00 -2.26
C VAL A 32 24.82 -6.54 -2.54
N GLU A 33 25.90 -5.77 -2.95
CA GLU A 33 25.65 -4.34 -3.23
C GLU A 33 24.93 -4.17 -4.58
N GLU A 34 23.79 -3.36 -4.39
CA GLU A 34 23.00 -3.17 -5.63
C GLU A 34 23.19 -1.74 -6.14
N ASN A 35 23.31 -1.78 -7.49
CA ASN A 35 23.29 -0.46 -8.16
C ASN A 35 21.85 -0.01 -8.42
N LEU A 36 21.53 1.14 -7.83
CA LEU A 36 20.11 1.57 -7.92
C LEU A 36 19.82 2.19 -9.29
N PHE A 37 20.88 2.52 -9.97
CA PHE A 37 20.65 3.11 -11.31
C PHE A 37 20.65 2.03 -12.39
N ASN A 38 21.25 0.94 -12.11
CA ASN A 38 21.27 -0.23 -12.99
C ASN A 38 21.07 -1.50 -12.16
N LYS A 39 19.70 -1.93 -12.27
CA LYS A 39 19.29 -2.99 -11.31
C LYS A 39 19.65 -4.38 -11.87
N SER A 40 20.06 -5.23 -10.83
CA SER A 40 20.46 -6.59 -11.26
C SER A 40 19.23 -7.47 -11.52
N ASP A 41 19.42 -8.47 -12.37
CA ASP A 41 18.32 -9.42 -12.70
C ASP A 41 17.80 -10.11 -11.45
N LEU A 42 18.62 -10.24 -10.54
CA LEU A 42 18.21 -10.92 -9.29
C LEU A 42 17.24 -10.04 -8.49
N LEU A 43 17.50 -8.71 -8.45
CA LEU A 43 16.57 -7.80 -7.75
C LEU A 43 15.22 -7.75 -8.46
N LEU A 44 15.30 -7.85 -9.70
CA LEU A 44 14.04 -7.79 -10.45
C LEU A 44 13.28 -9.11 -10.33
N ARG A 45 14.02 -10.18 -10.19
CA ARG A 45 13.34 -11.48 -10.06
C ARG A 45 12.68 -11.61 -8.68
N TYR A 46 13.23 -11.16 -7.63
CA TYR A 46 12.74 -11.45 -6.27
C TYR A 46 11.84 -10.32 -5.79
N ASN A 47 11.86 -9.18 -6.51
CA ASN A 47 10.95 -8.06 -6.18
C ASN A 47 10.26 -7.57 -7.46
N PRO A 48 9.39 -8.49 -7.99
CA PRO A 48 8.81 -8.22 -9.32
C PRO A 48 7.75 -7.12 -9.27
N ILE A 49 7.30 -6.86 -8.05
CA ILE A 49 6.19 -5.87 -7.93
C ILE A 49 6.77 -4.47 -7.78
N TYR A 50 7.88 -4.33 -7.20
CA TYR A 50 8.38 -2.95 -6.97
C TYR A 50 9.69 -2.72 -7.73
N LYS A 51 10.17 -3.83 -8.39
CA LYS A 51 11.42 -3.78 -9.18
C LYS A 51 12.40 -2.74 -8.63
N LYS A 52 12.08 -2.27 -7.38
CA LYS A 52 12.97 -1.30 -6.70
C LYS A 52 13.16 -1.73 -5.24
N ILE A 53 14.41 -1.44 -4.66
CA ILE A 53 14.41 -1.38 -3.18
C ILE A 53 13.48 -0.23 -2.72
N PRO A 54 12.19 -0.57 -2.16
CA PRO A 54 11.24 0.53 -1.95
C PRO A 54 11.80 1.59 -1.00
N ASP A 55 11.93 2.78 -1.56
CA ASP A 55 12.14 3.91 -0.65
C ASP A 55 11.32 3.75 0.64
N PRO A 56 12.05 3.60 1.76
CA PRO A 56 11.36 3.40 3.04
C PRO A 56 10.15 4.33 3.19
N TYR A 57 10.31 5.45 2.65
CA TYR A 57 9.15 6.37 2.75
C TYR A 57 7.99 5.87 1.88
N GLU A 58 8.30 5.49 0.75
CA GLU A 58 7.20 5.03 -0.14
C GLU A 58 6.57 3.74 0.40
N ARG A 59 7.38 2.94 0.97
CA ARG A 59 6.84 1.72 1.57
C ARG A 59 5.96 2.04 2.78
N ALA A 60 6.44 2.96 3.56
CA ALA A 60 5.63 3.32 4.73
C ALA A 60 4.30 3.95 4.29
N VAL A 61 4.35 4.69 3.32
CA VAL A 61 3.10 5.30 2.82
C VAL A 61 2.14 4.22 2.32
N ALA A 62 2.69 3.27 1.57
CA ALA A 62 1.82 2.17 1.10
C ALA A 62 1.23 1.40 2.28
N ARG A 63 1.97 1.23 3.31
CA ARG A 63 1.44 0.48 4.47
C ARG A 63 0.42 1.31 5.24
N PHE A 64 0.75 2.53 5.27
CA PHE A 64 -0.23 3.39 5.96
C PHE A 64 -1.60 3.30 5.28
N TRP A 65 -1.57 3.45 4.00
CA TRP A 65 -2.89 3.44 3.31
C TRP A 65 -3.53 2.05 3.36
N THR A 66 -2.74 1.08 3.29
CA THR A 66 -3.33 -0.27 3.43
C THR A 66 -3.96 -0.44 4.82
N LYS A 67 -3.32 0.11 5.74
CA LYS A 67 -3.91 -0.01 7.10
C LYS A 67 -5.13 0.90 7.21
N PHE A 68 -5.04 2.07 6.64
CA PHE A 68 -6.18 3.00 6.65
C PHE A 68 -7.44 2.31 6.12
N GLU A 69 -7.33 1.39 5.19
CA GLU A 69 -8.49 0.62 4.69
C GLU A 69 -9.29 0.02 5.85
N GLU A 70 -8.69 -0.40 6.86
CA GLU A 70 -9.42 -0.98 8.01
C GLU A 70 -10.41 0.03 8.61
N HIS A 71 -10.09 1.22 8.46
CA HIS A 71 -11.03 2.24 9.00
C HIS A 71 -12.16 2.53 8.00
N ILE A 72 -11.95 2.12 6.77
CA ILE A 72 -12.95 2.40 5.73
C ILE A 72 -13.98 1.26 5.67
N SER A 73 -13.57 0.14 5.96
CA SER A 73 -14.42 -1.04 5.69
C SER A 73 -15.65 -1.03 6.60
N PRO A 74 -15.54 -0.69 7.84
CA PRO A 74 -16.74 -0.75 8.70
C PRO A 74 -17.74 0.36 8.35
N THR A 75 -17.20 1.53 8.03
CA THR A 75 -18.12 2.63 7.65
C THR A 75 -18.91 2.27 6.38
N PHE A 76 -18.26 1.55 5.49
CA PHE A 76 -18.95 1.18 4.23
C PHE A 76 -19.90 0.01 4.47
N PHE A 77 -19.52 -0.80 5.38
CA PHE A 77 -20.47 -1.86 5.77
C PHE A 77 -21.72 -1.26 6.43
N SER A 78 -21.54 -0.30 7.26
CA SER A 78 -22.69 0.34 7.94
C SER A 78 -23.57 1.08 6.92
N PHE A 79 -22.97 1.61 5.93
CA PHE A 79 -23.75 2.24 4.84
C PHE A 79 -24.71 1.25 4.20
N PHE A 80 -24.31 -0.03 4.08
CA PHE A 80 -25.17 -0.99 3.35
C PHE A 80 -26.18 -1.65 4.29
N GLN A 81 -25.93 -1.58 5.54
CA GLN A 81 -26.80 -2.40 6.41
C GLN A 81 -27.70 -1.52 7.25
N SER A 82 -27.49 -0.19 7.10
CA SER A 82 -28.33 0.65 7.99
C SER A 82 -29.40 1.35 7.17
N VAL A 83 -30.55 1.81 7.90
CA VAL A 83 -31.64 2.54 7.21
C VAL A 83 -31.99 3.78 8.05
N GLY A 84 -32.56 4.72 7.30
CA GLY A 84 -33.07 5.92 8.00
C GLY A 84 -31.93 6.87 8.41
N GLU A 85 -31.94 7.40 9.62
CA GLU A 85 -30.99 8.46 10.07
C GLU A 85 -29.58 7.88 10.21
N GLU A 86 -29.47 6.68 10.58
CA GLU A 86 -28.14 6.03 10.74
C GLU A 86 -27.47 5.81 9.39
N GLN A 87 -28.33 5.53 8.41
CA GLN A 87 -27.73 5.40 7.05
C GLN A 87 -27.27 6.76 6.53
N GLU A 88 -28.04 7.78 6.81
CA GLU A 88 -27.63 9.12 6.33
C GLU A 88 -26.30 9.54 6.96
N ARG A 89 -26.08 9.27 8.23
CA ARG A 89 -24.80 9.58 8.89
C ARG A 89 -23.65 8.77 8.27
N ALA A 90 -23.95 7.52 7.98
CA ALA A 90 -22.90 6.65 7.40
C ALA A 90 -22.53 7.12 5.98
N VAL A 91 -23.56 7.63 5.32
CA VAL A 91 -23.26 8.12 3.95
C VAL A 91 -22.35 9.34 4.03
N LYS A 92 -22.63 10.23 4.94
CA LYS A 92 -21.78 11.43 5.08
C LYS A 92 -20.33 11.04 5.44
N GLU A 93 -20.26 10.14 6.31
CA GLU A 93 -18.91 9.70 6.70
C GLU A 93 -18.18 9.00 5.55
N ALA A 94 -18.91 8.15 4.86
CA ALA A 94 -18.26 7.44 3.73
C ALA A 94 -17.81 8.44 2.67
N LYS A 95 -18.60 9.48 2.49
CA LYS A 95 -18.20 10.47 1.48
C LYS A 95 -16.92 11.20 1.92
N GLU A 96 -16.85 11.53 3.15
CA GLU A 96 -15.63 12.19 3.64
C GLU A 96 -14.40 11.29 3.49
N LEU A 97 -14.53 10.07 3.80
CA LEU A 97 -13.37 9.15 3.67
C LEU A 97 -12.96 8.98 2.20
N LEU A 98 -14.02 8.95 1.35
CA LEU A 98 -13.67 8.82 -0.08
C LEU A 98 -12.94 10.08 -0.58
N ARG A 99 -13.36 11.15 -0.02
CA ARG A 99 -12.65 12.39 -0.41
C ARG A 99 -11.19 12.36 0.04
N ILE A 100 -10.91 11.90 1.22
CA ILE A 100 -9.52 11.80 1.70
C ILE A 100 -8.71 10.87 0.78
N ILE A 101 -9.37 9.81 0.38
CA ILE A 101 -8.63 8.85 -0.46
C ILE A 101 -8.34 9.50 -1.82
N GLU A 102 -9.30 10.22 -2.28
CA GLU A 102 -9.13 10.80 -3.63
C GLU A 102 -8.09 11.93 -3.59
N GLU A 103 -8.17 12.73 -2.53
CA GLU A 103 -7.31 13.94 -2.56
C GLU A 103 -5.92 13.63 -2.00
N GLN A 104 -5.93 12.88 -0.93
CA GLN A 104 -4.60 12.70 -0.27
C GLN A 104 -3.97 11.37 -0.69
N GLY A 105 -4.80 10.43 -0.91
CA GLY A 105 -4.19 9.12 -1.28
C GLY A 105 -3.80 9.06 -2.76
N LEU A 106 -4.78 9.35 -3.64
CA LEU A 106 -4.52 9.17 -5.08
C LEU A 106 -3.97 10.47 -5.68
N GLY A 107 -4.51 11.57 -5.14
CA GLY A 107 -4.06 12.84 -5.73
C GLY A 107 -4.15 12.84 -7.25
N GLU A 108 -2.97 13.27 -7.94
CA GLU A 108 -2.99 13.35 -9.43
C GLU A 108 -2.42 12.07 -10.04
N LYS A 109 -2.18 11.14 -9.11
CA LYS A 109 -1.57 9.89 -9.61
C LYS A 109 -2.63 8.96 -10.23
N LYS A 110 -1.96 8.15 -11.24
CA LYS A 110 -2.86 7.16 -11.86
C LYS A 110 -3.25 6.05 -10.87
N PHE A 111 -2.33 5.50 -10.10
CA PHE A 111 -2.57 4.51 -9.03
C PHE A 111 -1.94 5.02 -7.73
N PHE A 112 -2.39 4.41 -6.61
CA PHE A 112 -1.72 4.76 -5.34
C PHE A 112 -0.21 4.52 -5.43
N GLY A 113 0.13 3.61 -6.26
CA GLY A 113 1.57 3.32 -6.42
C GLY A 113 2.21 4.20 -7.50
N GLY A 114 1.52 5.24 -7.94
CA GLY A 114 2.05 6.14 -8.99
C GLY A 114 1.65 5.68 -10.40
N GLU A 115 2.68 5.18 -11.20
CA GLU A 115 2.39 4.78 -12.60
C GLU A 115 2.08 3.29 -12.69
N GLU A 116 2.32 2.62 -11.58
CA GLU A 116 2.04 1.17 -11.59
C GLU A 116 1.16 0.80 -10.39
N ILE A 117 0.48 -0.40 -10.58
CA ILE A 117 -0.39 -0.86 -9.47
C ILE A 117 0.50 -1.29 -8.29
N GLY A 118 0.10 -0.78 -7.08
CA GLY A 118 0.89 -1.09 -5.87
C GLY A 118 0.00 -1.68 -4.76
N LEU A 119 0.60 -1.86 -3.63
CA LEU A 119 -0.06 -2.57 -2.51
C LEU A 119 -1.37 -1.87 -2.14
N ALA A 120 -1.32 -0.58 -1.99
CA ALA A 120 -2.55 0.15 -1.59
C ALA A 120 -3.63 0.03 -2.68
N ASP A 121 -3.20 -0.02 -3.95
CA ASP A 121 -4.20 -0.20 -5.03
C ASP A 121 -4.94 -1.53 -4.88
N ILE A 122 -4.30 -2.50 -4.50
CA ILE A 122 -4.95 -3.83 -4.36
C ILE A 122 -5.85 -3.82 -3.12
N ALA A 123 -5.39 -3.10 -2.17
CA ALA A 123 -6.22 -3.08 -0.94
C ALA A 123 -7.53 -2.32 -1.19
N PHE A 124 -7.48 -1.36 -2.06
CA PHE A 124 -8.68 -0.53 -2.21
C PHE A 124 -9.43 -0.93 -3.48
N GLY A 125 -8.91 -1.82 -4.21
CA GLY A 125 -9.48 -2.20 -5.52
C GLY A 125 -10.95 -2.60 -5.40
N TRP A 126 -11.37 -3.14 -4.29
CA TRP A 126 -12.77 -3.60 -4.13
C TRP A 126 -13.75 -2.42 -4.13
N ILE A 127 -13.30 -1.22 -3.77
CA ILE A 127 -14.19 -0.04 -3.74
C ILE A 127 -14.66 0.29 -5.16
N ALA A 128 -13.76 0.15 -6.12
CA ALA A 128 -14.15 0.44 -7.52
C ALA A 128 -15.25 -0.52 -7.99
N GLY A 129 -15.22 -1.74 -7.48
CA GLY A 129 -16.27 -2.72 -7.87
C GLY A 129 -17.64 -2.37 -7.26
N TRP A 130 -17.63 -1.60 -6.25
CA TRP A 130 -18.92 -1.41 -5.54
C TRP A 130 -19.40 0.03 -5.68
N LEU A 131 -18.67 0.85 -6.34
CA LEU A 131 -18.99 2.30 -6.44
C LEU A 131 -20.33 2.49 -7.17
N ARG A 132 -20.53 1.68 -8.17
CA ARG A 132 -21.82 1.82 -8.90
C ARG A 132 -23.01 1.46 -8.00
N THR A 133 -22.83 0.46 -7.30
CA THR A 133 -23.92 0.05 -6.39
C THR A 133 -24.14 1.12 -5.30
N MET A 134 -23.14 1.76 -4.95
CA MET A 134 -23.29 2.83 -3.93
C MET A 134 -24.01 4.04 -4.52
N GLU A 135 -23.67 4.36 -5.69
CA GLU A 135 -24.35 5.50 -6.32
C GLU A 135 -25.85 5.24 -6.51
N GLU A 136 -26.13 4.04 -6.84
CA GLU A 136 -27.56 3.72 -6.99
C GLU A 136 -28.29 3.76 -5.64
N ALA A 137 -27.64 3.25 -4.63
CA ALA A 137 -28.28 3.21 -3.30
C ALA A 137 -28.54 4.63 -2.78
N VAL A 138 -27.75 5.57 -3.24
CA VAL A 138 -27.94 6.95 -2.70
C VAL A 138 -28.64 7.81 -3.75
N GLY A 139 -29.05 7.21 -4.87
CA GLY A 139 -29.93 7.86 -5.86
C GLY A 139 -29.17 8.87 -6.73
N VAL A 140 -27.82 8.76 -6.84
CA VAL A 140 -27.05 9.77 -7.59
C VAL A 140 -26.61 9.16 -8.93
N SER A 141 -27.54 8.39 -9.75
CA SER A 141 -27.12 7.88 -11.08
C SER A 141 -27.16 9.01 -12.12
#